data_AF-S4RTL5-F1
#
_entry.id   AF-S4RTL5-F1
#
_cell.length_a   1.000
_cell.length_b   1.000
_cell.length_c   1.000
_cell.angle_alpha   90.00
_cell.angle_beta   90.00
_cell.angle_gamma   90.00
#
_symmetry.space_group_name_H-M   'P 1'
#
loop_
_entity.id
_entity.type
_entity.pdbx_description
1 polymer ?
#
loop_
_entity_poly.entity_id
_entity_poly.type
_entity_poly.pdbx_seq_one_letter_code
_entity_poly.pdbx_strand_id
1 'polypeptide(L)'
;LRCLLKQLERGELPVADLKKNLDYAASVLEAVYMEDNRHARRLLDPEDELGDLGSEAVPTQVRDWLASTFTSHMGLVNRRPEDKPSFRSIVHAVQAGIFVERMYRRSSSMTGLSYPPGVISVLKDVDKWSFDIFALNEASGEHALKFTLYETLTRYDLIARFKIPISSLVSFADALEAGYSKYKNPYHNLMHAADVTQTVHFLLLKTGFMVTLLPRRQ
;
A
#
# COMPACT_ATOMS: atom_id res chain seq x y z
N LEU A 1 -34.38 1.32 -8.00
CA LEU A 1 -34.82 0.33 -9.02
C LEU A 1 -35.56 -0.88 -8.43
N ARG A 2 -34.96 -1.73 -7.58
CA ARG A 2 -35.66 -2.93 -7.04
C ARG A 2 -36.95 -2.63 -6.23
N CYS A 3 -37.02 -1.48 -5.55
CA CYS A 3 -38.24 -1.04 -4.85
C CYS A 3 -39.34 -0.61 -5.84
N LEU A 4 -38.97 0.16 -6.87
CA LEU A 4 -39.89 0.59 -7.95
C LEU A 4 -40.46 -0.60 -8.72
N LEU A 5 -39.65 -1.63 -8.97
CA LEU A 5 -40.07 -2.85 -9.66
C LEU A 5 -41.14 -3.62 -8.86
N LYS A 6 -40.97 -3.71 -7.54
CA LYS A 6 -41.97 -4.30 -6.62
C LYS A 6 -43.27 -3.51 -6.54
N GLN A 7 -43.20 -2.17 -6.59
CA GLN A 7 -44.39 -1.31 -6.58
C GLN A 7 -45.14 -1.34 -7.93
N LEU A 8 -44.40 -1.47 -9.04
CA LEU A 8 -44.95 -1.67 -10.37
C LEU A 8 -45.67 -3.02 -10.49
N GLU A 9 -45.08 -4.10 -9.99
CA GLU A 9 -45.71 -5.43 -9.94
C GLU A 9 -47.01 -5.46 -9.13
N ARG A 10 -47.16 -4.55 -8.16
CA ARG A 10 -48.36 -4.40 -7.32
C ARG A 10 -49.39 -3.43 -7.91
N GLY A 11 -49.08 -2.73 -9.00
CA GLY A 11 -49.95 -1.71 -9.59
C GLY A 11 -50.09 -0.44 -8.73
N GLU A 12 -49.26 -0.27 -7.71
CA GLU A 12 -49.33 0.82 -6.73
C GLU A 12 -48.53 2.06 -7.16
N LEU A 13 -47.85 2.00 -8.31
CA LEU A 13 -46.93 3.05 -8.75
C LEU A 13 -47.58 3.98 -9.79
N PRO A 14 -47.75 5.27 -9.49
CA PRO A 14 -48.20 6.25 -10.48
C PRO A 14 -47.22 6.35 -11.65
N VAL A 15 -47.76 6.45 -12.87
CA VAL A 15 -46.96 6.55 -14.10
C VAL A 15 -46.03 7.78 -14.09
N ALA A 16 -46.46 8.87 -13.47
CA ALA A 16 -45.65 10.08 -13.30
C ALA A 16 -44.38 9.84 -12.46
N ASP A 17 -44.51 9.07 -11.36
CA ASP A 17 -43.40 8.73 -10.49
C ASP A 17 -42.47 7.72 -11.15
N LEU A 18 -43.01 6.77 -11.92
CA LEU A 18 -42.20 5.85 -12.72
C LEU A 18 -41.33 6.62 -13.73
N LYS A 19 -41.93 7.55 -14.48
CA LYS A 19 -41.21 8.39 -15.45
C LYS A 19 -40.09 9.19 -14.78
N LYS A 20 -40.40 9.91 -13.69
CA LYS A 20 -39.42 10.71 -12.95
C LYS A 20 -38.25 9.89 -12.43
N ASN A 21 -38.52 8.68 -11.91
CA ASN A 21 -37.47 7.80 -11.41
C ASN A 21 -36.62 7.19 -12.53
N LEU A 22 -37.20 6.90 -13.69
CA LEU A 22 -36.46 6.42 -14.86
C LEU A 22 -35.58 7.51 -15.44
N ASP A 23 -36.09 8.75 -15.56
CA ASP A 23 -35.31 9.90 -16.02
C ASP A 23 -34.11 10.15 -15.08
N TYR A 24 -34.34 10.10 -13.76
CA TYR A 24 -33.26 10.25 -12.78
C TYR A 24 -32.22 9.11 -12.87
N ALA A 25 -32.67 7.86 -13.02
CA ALA A 25 -31.76 6.72 -13.16
C ALA A 25 -30.93 6.81 -14.45
N ALA A 26 -31.53 7.26 -15.56
CA ALA A 26 -30.84 7.51 -16.81
C ALA A 26 -29.78 8.61 -16.64
N SER A 27 -30.13 9.74 -16.02
CA SER A 27 -29.16 10.82 -15.77
C SER A 27 -27.99 10.39 -14.89
N VAL A 28 -28.23 9.58 -13.85
CA VAL A 28 -27.16 9.04 -13.01
C VAL A 28 -26.28 8.07 -13.79
N LEU A 29 -26.86 7.19 -14.61
CA LEU A 29 -26.11 6.24 -15.42
C LEU A 29 -25.28 6.94 -16.51
N GLU A 30 -25.82 8.00 -17.13
CA GLU A 30 -25.09 8.85 -18.06
C GLU A 30 -23.94 9.57 -17.36
N ALA A 31 -24.15 10.12 -16.16
CA ALA A 31 -23.09 10.76 -15.38
C ALA A 31 -21.96 9.78 -15.04
N VAL A 32 -22.30 8.57 -14.57
CA VAL A 32 -21.34 7.51 -14.24
C VAL A 32 -20.62 7.01 -15.50
N TYR A 33 -21.34 6.81 -16.61
CA TYR A 33 -20.75 6.42 -17.89
C TYR A 33 -19.77 7.48 -18.42
N MET A 34 -20.12 8.76 -18.30
CA MET A 34 -19.26 9.86 -18.70
C MET A 34 -18.07 10.04 -17.76
N GLU A 35 -18.19 9.74 -16.46
CA GLU A 35 -17.05 9.67 -15.54
C GLU A 35 -16.14 8.49 -15.87
N ASP A 36 -16.67 7.28 -16.06
CA ASP A 36 -15.88 6.10 -16.41
C ASP A 36 -15.18 6.27 -17.76
N ASN A 37 -15.85 6.83 -18.78
CA ASN A 37 -15.22 7.15 -20.05
C ASN A 37 -14.21 8.29 -19.96
N ARG A 38 -14.41 9.28 -19.07
CA ARG A 38 -13.40 10.31 -18.81
C ARG A 38 -12.18 9.71 -18.13
N HIS A 39 -12.35 8.81 -17.15
CA HIS A 39 -11.23 8.11 -16.53
C HIS A 39 -10.53 7.14 -17.50
N ALA A 40 -11.29 6.44 -18.36
CA ALA A 40 -10.73 5.58 -19.38
C ALA A 40 -9.97 6.37 -20.46
N ARG A 41 -10.49 7.53 -20.89
CA ARG A 41 -9.77 8.46 -21.79
C ARG A 41 -8.55 9.09 -21.12
N ARG A 42 -8.63 9.49 -19.85
CA ARG A 42 -7.49 9.98 -19.04
C ARG A 42 -6.34 8.98 -18.93
N LEU A 43 -6.64 7.67 -18.93
CA LEU A 43 -5.64 6.61 -18.91
C LEU A 43 -5.06 6.28 -20.29
N LEU A 44 -5.78 6.62 -21.37
CA LEU A 44 -5.37 6.36 -22.75
C LEU A 44 -4.70 7.56 -23.41
N ASP A 45 -4.88 8.77 -22.86
CA ASP A 45 -4.34 10.01 -23.41
C ASP A 45 -3.90 11.00 -22.30
N PRO A 46 -2.72 10.78 -21.68
CA PRO A 46 -2.19 11.67 -20.64
C PRO A 46 -1.75 13.04 -21.17
N GLU A 47 -1.72 13.26 -22.50
CA GLU A 47 -1.34 14.53 -23.12
C GLU A 47 -2.44 15.61 -22.96
N ASP A 48 -3.71 15.20 -22.82
CA ASP A 48 -4.87 16.11 -22.91
C ASP A 48 -5.13 16.90 -21.61
N GLU A 49 -4.65 16.45 -20.44
CA GLU A 49 -4.69 17.26 -19.18
C GLU A 49 -3.39 18.06 -18.92
N LEU A 50 -2.30 17.81 -19.65
CA LEU A 50 -1.12 18.68 -19.64
C LEU A 50 -1.27 19.91 -20.55
N GLY A 51 -2.23 19.86 -21.49
CA GLY A 51 -2.56 21.00 -22.36
C GLY A 51 -3.36 22.10 -21.64
N ASP A 52 -4.21 21.73 -20.67
CA ASP A 52 -5.20 22.65 -20.08
C ASP A 52 -4.82 23.20 -18.69
N LEU A 53 -3.78 22.65 -18.06
CA LEU A 53 -3.13 23.25 -16.90
C LEU A 53 -2.10 24.27 -17.39
N GLY A 54 -2.50 25.54 -17.47
CA GLY A 54 -1.66 26.71 -17.80
C GLY A 54 -0.17 26.40 -18.02
N SER A 55 0.17 26.08 -19.26
CA SER A 55 1.48 25.57 -19.73
C SER A 55 2.69 26.45 -19.33
N GLU A 56 2.47 27.65 -18.77
CA GLU A 56 3.50 28.56 -18.27
C GLU A 56 4.05 28.21 -16.87
N ALA A 57 3.39 27.35 -16.09
CA ALA A 57 3.78 27.12 -14.69
C ALA A 57 4.90 26.08 -14.49
N VAL A 58 5.12 25.18 -15.45
CA VAL A 58 6.09 24.06 -15.32
C VAL A 58 7.07 24.06 -16.49
N PRO A 59 8.39 24.18 -16.24
CA PRO A 59 9.41 24.13 -17.29
C PRO A 59 9.31 22.85 -18.14
N THR A 60 9.53 22.99 -19.45
CA THR A 60 9.46 21.88 -20.41
C THR A 60 10.37 20.71 -20.02
N GLN A 61 11.57 20.98 -19.52
CA GLN A 61 12.49 19.95 -19.01
C GLN A 61 11.87 19.07 -17.92
N VAL A 62 11.08 19.65 -17.01
CA VAL A 62 10.41 18.91 -15.94
C VAL A 62 9.28 18.06 -16.53
N ARG A 63 8.54 18.61 -17.49
CA ARG A 63 7.47 17.89 -18.20
C ARG A 63 8.00 16.68 -18.97
N ASP A 64 9.06 16.87 -19.74
CA ASP A 64 9.71 15.81 -20.52
C ASP A 64 10.32 14.74 -19.61
N TRP A 65 10.90 15.16 -18.48
CA TRP A 65 11.40 14.23 -17.46
C TRP A 65 10.27 13.42 -16.82
N LEU A 66 9.14 14.06 -16.48
CA LEU A 66 7.97 13.39 -15.91
C LEU A 66 7.37 12.39 -16.90
N ALA A 67 7.21 12.77 -18.17
CA ALA A 67 6.71 11.89 -19.21
C ALA A 67 7.65 10.68 -19.42
N SER A 68 8.95 10.93 -19.61
CA SER A 68 9.92 9.84 -19.80
C SER A 68 10.03 8.90 -18.60
N THR A 69 9.85 9.39 -17.37
CA THR A 69 9.98 8.59 -16.14
C THR A 69 8.69 7.84 -15.79
N PHE A 70 7.52 8.45 -15.98
CA PHE A 70 6.25 7.93 -15.46
C PHE A 70 5.20 7.55 -16.52
N THR A 71 5.38 7.87 -17.82
CA THR A 71 4.35 7.60 -18.86
C THR A 71 4.75 6.56 -19.91
N SER A 72 5.99 6.05 -19.93
CA SER A 72 6.39 5.03 -20.91
C SER A 72 5.82 3.63 -20.61
N HIS A 73 4.84 3.21 -21.42
CA HIS A 73 4.32 1.84 -21.65
C HIS A 73 4.19 0.92 -20.42
N MET A 74 3.24 1.20 -19.53
CA MET A 74 2.66 0.15 -18.67
C MET A 74 1.85 -0.81 -19.54
N GLY A 75 2.43 -1.99 -19.81
CA GLY A 75 1.77 -3.08 -20.53
C GLY A 75 0.38 -3.40 -19.97
N LEU A 76 -0.52 -3.74 -20.89
CA LEU A 76 -1.88 -4.24 -20.68
C LEU A 76 -1.94 -5.26 -19.53
N VAL A 77 -2.25 -4.81 -18.31
CA VAL A 77 -2.63 -5.70 -17.20
C VAL A 77 -4.13 -5.91 -17.26
N ASN A 78 -4.48 -7.12 -17.69
CA ASN A 78 -5.83 -7.65 -17.79
C ASN A 78 -6.56 -7.55 -16.43
N ARG A 79 -7.52 -6.63 -16.30
CA ARG A 79 -8.38 -6.49 -15.11
C ARG A 79 -9.31 -7.71 -15.03
N ARG A 80 -9.17 -8.53 -13.98
CA ARG A 80 -10.17 -9.55 -13.61
C ARG A 80 -11.34 -8.88 -12.88
N PRO A 81 -12.60 -9.32 -13.10
CA PRO A 81 -13.78 -8.68 -12.49
C PRO A 81 -13.92 -9.03 -11.00
N GLU A 82 -14.34 -8.03 -10.22
CA GLU A 82 -14.49 -8.06 -8.76
C GLU A 82 -15.58 -9.03 -8.25
N ASP A 83 -15.26 -9.74 -7.16
CA ASP A 83 -16.22 -10.53 -6.38
C ASP A 83 -16.72 -9.75 -5.13
N LYS A 84 -18.03 -9.78 -4.92
CA LYS A 84 -18.76 -9.06 -3.86
C LYS A 84 -18.51 -9.69 -2.47
N PRO A 85 -18.29 -8.90 -1.39
CA PRO A 85 -17.93 -9.48 -0.09
C PRO A 85 -19.13 -10.14 0.62
N SER A 86 -18.96 -11.38 1.08
CA SER A 86 -19.99 -12.15 1.79
C SER A 86 -19.97 -11.92 3.31
N PHE A 87 -21.08 -12.21 4.00
CA PHE A 87 -21.22 -12.06 5.46
C PHE A 87 -20.14 -12.80 6.28
N ARG A 88 -19.55 -13.88 5.72
CA ARG A 88 -18.39 -14.54 6.34
C ARG A 88 -17.14 -13.65 6.35
N SER A 89 -16.93 -12.79 5.35
CA SER A 89 -15.78 -11.85 5.34
C SER A 89 -15.90 -10.79 6.43
N ILE A 90 -17.14 -10.39 6.76
CA ILE A 90 -17.43 -9.41 7.82
C ILE A 90 -17.12 -9.99 9.21
N VAL A 91 -17.55 -11.23 9.47
CA VAL A 91 -17.24 -11.92 10.75
C VAL A 91 -15.74 -12.14 10.92
N HIS A 92 -15.04 -12.48 9.83
CA HIS A 92 -13.57 -12.65 9.85
C HIS A 92 -12.83 -11.33 10.06
N ALA A 93 -13.30 -10.21 9.51
CA ALA A 93 -12.72 -8.88 9.73
C ALA A 93 -12.81 -8.46 11.21
N VAL A 94 -13.93 -8.73 11.87
CA VAL A 94 -14.13 -8.43 13.30
C VAL A 94 -13.20 -9.28 14.19
N GLN A 95 -13.08 -10.59 13.90
CA GLN A 95 -12.15 -11.47 14.63
C GLN A 95 -10.66 -11.19 14.32
N ALA A 96 -10.37 -10.59 13.17
CA ALA A 96 -9.02 -10.16 12.80
C ALA A 96 -8.61 -8.87 13.53
N GLY A 97 -9.53 -7.92 13.70
CA GLY A 97 -9.31 -6.70 14.49
C GLY A 97 -8.89 -6.99 15.94
N ILE A 98 -9.55 -7.96 16.60
CA ILE A 98 -9.25 -8.34 17.99
C ILE A 98 -7.87 -9.02 18.14
N PHE A 99 -7.36 -9.71 17.11
CA PHE A 99 -6.07 -10.39 17.14
C PHE A 99 -4.89 -9.45 16.86
N VAL A 100 -5.08 -8.47 15.98
CA VAL A 100 -4.08 -7.43 15.67
C VAL A 100 -3.80 -6.56 16.89
N GLU A 101 -4.84 -6.24 17.66
CA GLU A 101 -4.72 -5.55 18.95
C GLU A 101 -3.87 -6.36 19.96
N ARG A 102 -3.92 -7.70 19.88
CA ARG A 102 -3.14 -8.60 20.75
C ARG A 102 -1.68 -8.77 20.30
N MET A 103 -1.38 -8.67 18.99
CA MET A 103 -0.01 -8.64 18.47
C MET A 103 0.71 -7.33 18.83
N TYR A 104 0.02 -6.19 18.75
CA TYR A 104 0.60 -4.89 19.09
C TYR A 104 0.97 -4.76 20.59
N ARG A 105 0.38 -5.60 21.45
CA ARG A 105 0.63 -5.59 22.92
C ARG A 105 1.71 -6.57 23.39
N ARG A 106 2.26 -7.46 22.56
CA ARG A 106 3.33 -8.39 22.97
C ARG A 106 4.66 -7.98 22.34
N SER A 107 5.44 -7.21 23.10
CA SER A 107 6.89 -7.22 22.95
C SER A 107 7.38 -8.61 23.37
N SER A 108 7.78 -9.44 22.41
CA SER A 108 8.31 -10.79 22.68
C SER A 108 9.78 -10.88 22.27
N SER A 109 10.62 -10.95 23.30
CA SER A 109 11.94 -11.62 23.37
C SER A 109 12.86 -11.47 22.15
N MET A 110 13.75 -10.48 22.23
CA MET A 110 14.93 -10.31 21.38
C MET A 110 15.87 -11.52 21.51
N THR A 111 15.82 -12.49 20.60
CA THR A 111 16.86 -13.53 20.50
C THR A 111 17.33 -13.66 19.06
N GLY A 112 18.52 -13.10 18.77
CA GLY A 112 19.24 -13.38 17.54
C GLY A 112 20.21 -12.28 17.09
N LEU A 113 19.89 -11.01 17.33
CA LEU A 113 20.75 -9.86 17.03
C LEU A 113 21.02 -9.07 18.31
N SER A 114 22.28 -8.69 18.52
CA SER A 114 22.65 -7.75 19.58
C SER A 114 22.47 -6.34 19.06
N TYR A 115 21.60 -5.56 19.69
CA TYR A 115 21.31 -4.20 19.26
C TYR A 115 22.19 -3.21 20.04
N PRO A 116 22.99 -2.38 19.36
CA PRO A 116 23.69 -1.27 20.02
C PRO A 116 22.67 -0.33 20.68
N PRO A 117 22.99 0.28 21.84
CA PRO A 117 22.08 1.19 22.53
C PRO A 117 21.55 2.35 21.66
N GLY A 118 22.40 2.87 20.76
CA GLY A 118 22.02 3.89 19.78
C GLY A 118 20.92 3.41 18.83
N VAL A 119 21.07 2.20 18.30
CA VAL A 119 20.06 1.57 17.42
C VAL A 119 18.73 1.39 18.15
N ILE A 120 18.77 0.88 19.39
CA ILE A 120 17.56 0.73 20.22
C ILE A 120 16.85 2.08 20.38
N SER A 121 17.61 3.15 20.62
CA SER A 121 17.04 4.49 20.80
C SER A 121 16.30 4.96 19.56
N VAL A 122 16.90 4.80 18.38
CA VAL A 122 16.29 5.23 17.10
C VAL A 122 15.05 4.39 16.79
N LEU A 123 15.13 3.06 16.93
CA LEU A 123 14.03 2.13 16.59
C LEU A 123 12.77 2.30 17.44
N LYS A 124 12.80 3.05 18.54
CA LYS A 124 11.58 3.43 19.28
C LYS A 124 10.56 4.16 18.41
N ASP A 125 11.05 4.86 17.38
CA ASP A 125 10.25 5.69 16.49
C ASP A 125 9.93 5.01 15.15
N VAL A 126 10.22 3.71 14.99
CA VAL A 126 10.06 2.98 13.72
C VAL A 126 8.61 2.94 13.20
N ASP A 127 7.61 3.15 14.05
CA ASP A 127 6.19 3.22 13.65
C ASP A 127 5.76 4.64 13.20
N LYS A 128 6.67 5.61 13.19
CA LYS A 128 6.39 7.01 12.81
C LYS A 128 6.77 7.27 11.35
N TRP A 129 6.03 8.17 10.71
CA TRP A 129 6.37 8.67 9.37
C TRP A 129 7.68 9.44 9.38
N SER A 130 7.95 10.15 10.47
CA SER A 130 9.16 10.94 10.68
C SER A 130 10.34 10.09 11.18
N PHE A 131 10.35 8.79 10.93
CA PHE A 131 11.44 7.93 11.35
C PHE A 131 12.72 8.32 10.60
N ASP A 132 13.81 8.54 11.34
CA ASP A 132 15.06 8.98 10.76
C ASP A 132 15.93 7.77 10.38
N ILE A 133 15.85 7.40 9.10
CA ILE A 133 16.64 6.29 8.55
C ILE A 133 18.14 6.59 8.53
N PHE A 134 18.54 7.86 8.42
CA PHE A 134 19.95 8.27 8.44
C PHE A 134 20.53 8.07 9.84
N ALA A 135 19.80 8.48 10.88
CA ALA A 135 20.18 8.24 12.27
C ALA A 135 20.28 6.74 12.57
N LEU A 136 19.38 5.91 12.01
CA LEU A 136 19.51 4.45 12.13
C LEU A 136 20.79 3.95 11.46
N ASN A 137 21.09 4.44 10.26
CA ASN A 137 22.28 4.01 9.52
C ASN A 137 23.57 4.37 10.26
N GLU A 138 23.66 5.57 10.83
CA GLU A 138 24.81 5.98 11.64
C GLU A 138 24.91 5.13 12.92
N ALA A 139 23.83 5.00 13.68
CA ALA A 139 23.82 4.26 14.94
C ALA A 139 24.11 2.76 14.77
N SER A 140 23.82 2.20 13.60
CA SER A 140 24.05 0.80 13.26
C SER A 140 25.41 0.51 12.62
N GLY A 141 26.21 1.53 12.32
CA GLY A 141 27.47 1.37 11.60
C GLY A 141 27.28 0.94 10.15
N GLU A 142 26.40 1.64 9.43
CA GLU A 142 26.05 1.38 8.01
C GLU A 142 25.28 0.08 7.77
N HIS A 143 24.44 -0.33 8.72
CA HIS A 143 23.63 -1.55 8.66
C HIS A 143 22.12 -1.28 8.79
N ALA A 144 21.63 -0.13 8.32
CA ALA A 144 20.23 0.25 8.46
C ALA A 144 19.25 -0.79 7.90
N LEU A 145 19.58 -1.42 6.77
CA LEU A 145 18.71 -2.38 6.10
C LEU A 145 18.57 -3.66 6.93
N LYS A 146 19.67 -4.19 7.45
CA LYS A 146 19.69 -5.37 8.32
C LYS A 146 18.84 -5.16 9.56
N PHE A 147 19.02 -4.05 10.27
CA PHE A 147 18.25 -3.76 11.47
C PHE A 147 16.77 -3.50 11.15
N THR A 148 16.45 -2.78 10.08
CA THR A 148 15.06 -2.54 9.66
C THR A 148 14.36 -3.84 9.26
N LEU A 149 15.03 -4.71 8.50
CA LEU A 149 14.52 -6.01 8.09
C LEU A 149 14.23 -6.90 9.30
N TYR A 150 15.20 -7.03 10.21
CA TYR A 150 15.05 -7.87 11.39
C TYR A 150 13.96 -7.33 12.33
N GLU A 151 13.91 -6.01 12.55
CA GLU A 151 12.87 -5.36 13.35
C GLU A 151 11.47 -5.62 12.77
N THR A 152 11.29 -5.41 11.46
CA THR A 152 10.01 -5.59 10.78
C THR A 152 9.54 -7.05 10.83
N LEU A 153 10.43 -8.01 10.54
CA LEU A 153 10.10 -9.43 10.59
C LEU A 153 9.78 -9.90 12.01
N THR A 154 10.47 -9.36 13.02
CA THR A 154 10.22 -9.68 14.44
C THR A 154 8.88 -9.11 14.90
N ARG A 155 8.58 -7.84 14.58
CA ARG A 155 7.30 -7.18 14.92
C ARG A 155 6.09 -7.90 14.37
N TYR A 156 6.22 -8.46 13.18
CA TYR A 156 5.15 -9.21 12.52
C TYR A 156 5.16 -10.71 12.84
N ASP A 157 6.02 -11.16 13.76
CA ASP A 157 6.21 -12.56 14.15
C ASP A 157 6.54 -13.49 12.97
N LEU A 158 7.07 -12.95 11.87
CA LEU A 158 7.30 -13.70 10.62
C LEU A 158 8.45 -14.68 10.76
N ILE A 159 9.44 -14.38 11.60
CA ILE A 159 10.58 -15.27 11.88
C ILE A 159 10.07 -16.59 12.48
N ALA A 160 9.35 -16.54 13.60
CA ALA A 160 8.80 -17.74 14.24
C ALA A 160 7.74 -18.41 13.37
N ARG A 161 6.95 -17.60 12.66
CA ARG A 161 5.86 -18.06 11.81
C ARG A 161 6.30 -18.79 10.53
N PHE A 162 7.44 -18.43 9.96
CA PHE A 162 7.99 -19.16 8.83
C PHE A 162 9.14 -20.09 9.24
N LYS A 163 9.41 -20.18 10.55
CA LYS A 163 10.51 -20.99 11.11
C LYS A 163 11.85 -20.62 10.45
N ILE A 164 12.06 -19.31 10.23
CA ILE A 164 13.24 -18.79 9.57
C ILE A 164 14.42 -18.97 10.53
N PRO A 165 15.47 -19.73 10.15
CA PRO A 165 16.67 -19.82 10.97
C PRO A 165 17.33 -18.45 11.10
N ILE A 166 17.62 -18.01 12.32
CA ILE A 166 18.23 -16.70 12.59
C ILE A 166 19.55 -16.54 11.84
N SER A 167 20.39 -17.57 11.83
CA SER A 167 21.67 -17.55 11.10
C SER A 167 21.47 -17.31 9.60
N SER A 168 20.49 -17.97 8.98
CA SER A 168 20.14 -17.76 7.58
C SER A 168 19.64 -16.34 7.31
N LEU A 169 18.83 -15.77 8.22
CA LEU A 169 18.36 -14.40 8.08
C LEU A 169 19.50 -13.39 8.17
N VAL A 170 20.42 -13.56 9.12
CA VAL A 170 21.60 -12.69 9.28
C VAL A 170 22.48 -12.77 8.03
N SER A 171 22.84 -13.97 7.59
CA SER A 171 23.66 -14.15 6.37
C SER A 171 22.99 -13.60 5.12
N PHE A 172 21.66 -13.74 5.01
CA PHE A 172 20.90 -13.14 3.92
C PHE A 172 20.98 -11.61 3.97
N ALA A 173 20.77 -11.00 5.14
CA ALA A 173 20.84 -9.55 5.30
C ALA A 173 22.23 -9.00 4.97
N ASP A 174 23.30 -9.69 5.39
CA ASP A 174 24.69 -9.35 5.05
C ASP A 174 24.91 -9.35 3.53
N ALA A 175 24.49 -10.42 2.84
CA ALA A 175 24.62 -10.52 1.40
C ALA A 175 23.77 -9.48 0.66
N LEU A 176 22.59 -9.16 1.18
CA LEU A 176 21.68 -8.15 0.62
C LEU A 176 22.30 -6.75 0.71
N GLU A 177 22.83 -6.37 1.87
CA GLU A 177 23.52 -5.08 2.05
C GLU A 177 24.77 -4.98 1.17
N ALA A 178 25.57 -6.05 1.09
CA ALA A 178 26.71 -6.10 0.18
C ALA A 178 26.30 -5.90 -1.29
N GLY A 179 25.16 -6.47 -1.70
CA GLY A 179 24.58 -6.29 -3.02
C GLY A 179 24.22 -4.83 -3.32
N TYR A 180 23.52 -4.17 -2.40
CA TYR A 180 23.17 -2.74 -2.53
C TYR A 180 24.41 -1.83 -2.52
N SER A 181 25.44 -2.18 -1.76
CA SER A 181 26.68 -1.40 -1.66
C SER A 181 27.66 -1.60 -2.82
N LYS A 182 27.45 -2.62 -3.67
CA LYS A 182 28.39 -3.04 -4.74
C LYS A 182 28.88 -1.90 -5.63
N TYR A 183 27.98 -1.00 -6.02
CA TYR A 183 28.29 0.08 -6.96
C TYR A 183 28.42 1.46 -6.30
N LYS A 184 28.32 1.54 -4.97
CA LYS A 184 28.34 2.81 -4.21
C LYS A 184 27.41 3.87 -4.80
N ASN A 185 26.20 3.44 -5.17
CA ASN A 185 25.19 4.34 -5.73
C ASN A 185 24.84 5.42 -4.69
N PRO A 186 24.77 6.70 -5.08
CA PRO A 186 24.48 7.77 -4.13
C PRO A 186 23.06 7.69 -3.55
N TYR A 187 22.10 7.14 -4.30
CA TYR A 187 20.71 7.02 -3.88
C TYR A 187 20.22 5.57 -3.77
N HIS A 188 20.34 4.76 -4.84
CA HIS A 188 19.89 3.36 -4.84
C HIS A 188 20.84 2.43 -4.09
N ASN A 189 20.89 2.58 -2.76
CA ASN A 189 21.76 1.88 -1.83
C ASN A 189 20.96 1.23 -0.68
N LEU A 190 21.65 0.64 0.30
CA LEU A 190 21.03 -0.09 1.40
C LEU A 190 20.13 0.81 2.25
N MET A 191 20.50 2.08 2.41
CA MET A 191 19.76 3.03 3.23
C MET A 191 18.43 3.37 2.58
N HIS A 192 18.40 3.58 1.27
CA HIS A 192 17.15 3.76 0.53
C HIS A 192 16.27 2.51 0.59
N ALA A 193 16.84 1.31 0.48
CA ALA A 193 16.08 0.07 0.64
C ALA A 193 15.47 -0.06 2.05
N ALA A 194 16.20 0.37 3.07
CA ALA A 194 15.74 0.39 4.46
C ALA A 194 14.60 1.39 4.66
N ASP A 195 14.74 2.60 4.11
CA ASP A 195 13.74 3.67 4.13
C ASP A 195 12.42 3.24 3.49
N VAL A 196 12.48 2.64 2.29
CA VAL A 196 11.30 2.10 1.60
C VAL A 196 10.66 0.97 2.42
N THR A 197 11.46 0.09 3.03
CA THR A 197 10.95 -1.00 3.88
C THR A 197 10.19 -0.45 5.10
N GLN A 198 10.78 0.52 5.81
CA GLN A 198 10.14 1.16 6.97
C GLN A 198 8.89 1.95 6.56
N THR A 199 8.93 2.65 5.42
CA THR A 199 7.77 3.37 4.88
C THR A 199 6.62 2.42 4.56
N VAL A 200 6.89 1.28 3.92
CA VAL A 200 5.87 0.25 3.68
C VAL A 200 5.32 -0.28 5.01
N HIS A 201 6.18 -0.53 6.00
CA HIS A 201 5.74 -0.89 7.35
C HIS A 201 4.80 0.16 7.96
N PHE A 202 5.15 1.45 7.91
CA PHE A 202 4.28 2.54 8.37
C PHE A 202 2.94 2.54 7.64
N LEU A 203 2.93 2.44 6.31
CA LEU A 203 1.71 2.43 5.52
C LEU A 203 0.82 1.25 5.89
N LEU A 204 1.38 0.05 6.06
CA LEU A 204 0.64 -1.14 6.50
C LEU A 204 0.00 -0.95 7.88
N LEU A 205 0.70 -0.30 8.81
CA LEU A 205 0.18 0.02 10.14
C LEU A 205 -0.94 1.06 10.08
N LYS A 206 -0.77 2.16 9.33
CA LYS A 206 -1.73 3.27 9.32
C LYS A 206 -3.00 3.00 8.55
N THR A 207 -2.90 2.26 7.45
CA THR A 207 -4.05 1.93 6.59
C THR A 207 -4.83 0.71 7.09
N GLY A 208 -4.26 -0.07 8.01
CA GLY A 208 -4.85 -1.34 8.45
C GLY A 208 -4.74 -2.47 7.41
N PHE A 209 -4.04 -2.27 6.28
CA PHE A 209 -3.86 -3.33 5.27
C PHE A 209 -3.06 -4.53 5.77
N MET A 210 -2.33 -4.38 6.86
CA MET A 210 -1.63 -5.48 7.52
C MET A 210 -2.56 -6.68 7.82
N VAL A 211 -3.84 -6.41 8.09
CA VAL A 211 -4.86 -7.44 8.38
C VAL A 211 -5.21 -8.27 7.14
N THR A 212 -5.07 -7.68 5.95
CA THR A 212 -5.44 -8.30 4.67
C THR A 212 -4.27 -9.08 4.05
N LEU A 213 -3.03 -8.62 4.27
CA LEU A 213 -1.85 -9.11 3.53
C LEU A 213 -1.12 -10.28 4.20
N LEU A 214 -1.23 -10.46 5.52
CA LEU A 214 -0.64 -11.61 6.20
C LEU A 214 -1.69 -12.74 6.27
N PRO A 215 -1.47 -13.92 5.64
CA PRO A 215 -2.37 -15.07 5.78
C PRO A 215 -2.52 -15.45 7.26
N ARG A 216 -3.37 -16.39 7.68
CA ARG A 216 -3.18 -17.10 8.98
C ARG A 216 -2.66 -18.53 8.73
N ARG A 217 -1.80 -19.03 9.64
CA ARG A 217 -1.42 -20.46 9.70
C ARG A 217 -2.70 -21.29 9.95
N GLN A 218 -2.78 -22.46 9.32
CA GLN A 218 -3.75 -23.52 9.64
C GLN A 218 -3.62 -23.93 11.10
#